data_AF-A0A956Z5T7-F1
#
_entry.id   AF-A0A956Z5T7-F1
#
_cell.length_a   1.000
_cell.length_b   1.000
_cell.length_c   1.000
_cell.angle_alpha   90.00
_cell.angle_beta   90.00
_cell.angle_gamma   90.00
#
_symmetry.space_group_name_H-M   'P 1'
#
loop_
_entity.id
_entity.type
_entity.pdbx_description
1 polymer ?
#
loop_
_entity_poly.entity_id
_entity_poly.type
_entity_poly.pdbx_seq_one_letter_code
_entity_poly.pdbx_strand_id
1 'polypeptide(L)'
;MSYRVFPIVAAIFLLYLIQPAPCCAETPEADSRGLNKWQELSRKIGDHWHCRYDRDVDLQVEFKLNKVCDAYDIRLTRGYDNPFAIRAALHAIICAMPFEQVSAGTPGSVAKLQCTISGSSKSPKVKVEKLEEINVAPNEVKDELSKIPPYRPYSREMLADYQESRLQRLCTLLYRYSDSLDIKREIVEIGTCNGLGCTKAHHWISLARCRPCQIRIMRNAKPETEDACKAVIAAYQQALVMERSNITRFELEDAYVRLAAIDVMNRSKADPLLLGVAALLIADMEAARGELDEAVSEDSDRAKGIIAELERSVDQSELRPLSLSKERIPARGSKGWKPVLYWLPADTELLIQAVPSSVHSQKRDEVTLISPMLTKRPPGRFISDEELANNRIFEGCQMAFVLHGARTFAFNGGIGLGNGQCADVIVFGDRSVGVARSAIERLRSRSKFKQVIEGVEVLSFDSPPFSFARGAGTAGSQYLCSPLDGVLIASNELGYLREVLYRMRNPSELRAFPEDLPEWKLVDDKADLLVFRHSEFRVVPGLVAYRFGRKWTIKQLSNDPEMLEDLRDTWKHMINYKQPGLESRSTFNATIQDSLLTVETVVEGNSLMGIQLAISMGYHVSL
;
A
#
# COMPACT_ATOMS: atom_id res chain seq x y z
N MET A 1 50.31 -34.20 7.88
CA MET A 1 49.73 -35.20 6.95
C MET A 1 48.26 -35.38 7.29
N SER A 2 47.40 -34.97 6.36
CA SER A 2 46.00 -35.35 6.12
C SER A 2 45.13 -35.80 7.29
N TYR A 3 44.27 -34.89 7.80
CA TYR A 3 43.00 -35.28 8.43
C TYR A 3 41.86 -35.00 7.45
N ARG A 4 41.31 -36.09 6.91
CA ARG A 4 39.99 -36.15 6.28
C ARG A 4 38.96 -36.39 7.38
N VAL A 5 38.13 -35.41 7.70
CA VAL A 5 36.78 -35.62 8.25
C VAL A 5 35.88 -34.46 7.84
N PHE A 6 35.26 -34.55 6.66
CA PHE A 6 34.03 -33.81 6.31
C PHE A 6 33.34 -34.64 5.22
N PRO A 7 32.24 -35.35 5.58
CA PRO A 7 30.94 -34.84 5.16
C PRO A 7 29.83 -35.25 6.14
N ILE A 8 29.57 -34.46 7.18
CA ILE A 8 28.33 -34.60 8.00
C ILE A 8 27.65 -33.24 8.20
N VAL A 9 28.37 -32.11 8.10
CA VAL A 9 27.78 -30.77 8.30
C VAL A 9 26.94 -30.29 7.10
N ALA A 10 27.19 -30.81 5.89
CA ALA A 10 26.38 -30.46 4.71
C ALA A 10 24.99 -31.13 4.69
N ALA A 11 24.78 -32.21 5.46
CA ALA A 11 23.50 -32.90 5.54
C ALA A 11 22.56 -32.28 6.59
N ILE A 12 23.09 -31.56 7.59
CA ILE A 12 22.28 -30.95 8.65
C ILE A 12 21.76 -29.57 8.23
N PHE A 13 22.46 -28.86 7.34
CA PHE A 13 21.98 -27.58 6.80
C PHE A 13 20.89 -27.72 5.72
N LEU A 14 20.78 -28.87 5.06
CA LEU A 14 19.71 -29.15 4.08
C LEU A 14 18.40 -29.65 4.73
N LEU A 15 18.43 -30.03 6.01
CA LEU A 15 17.23 -30.46 6.76
C LEU A 15 16.52 -29.32 7.51
N TYR A 16 17.11 -28.12 7.60
CA TYR A 16 16.51 -26.96 8.27
C TYR A 16 15.85 -25.93 7.33
N LEU A 17 15.96 -26.11 6.00
CA LEU A 17 15.32 -25.26 4.99
C LEU A 17 14.01 -25.82 4.44
N ILE A 18 13.51 -26.91 5.02
CA ILE A 18 12.19 -27.47 4.71
C ILE A 18 11.39 -27.45 6.02
N GLN A 19 10.77 -26.32 6.35
CA GLN A 19 9.64 -26.35 7.26
C GLN A 19 8.33 -26.46 6.46
N PRO A 20 7.41 -27.32 6.92
CA PRO A 20 6.24 -27.73 6.17
C PRO A 20 5.20 -26.61 6.11
N ALA A 21 4.48 -26.55 4.99
CA ALA A 21 3.15 -25.94 4.95
C ALA A 21 2.29 -26.55 6.07
N PRO A 22 1.37 -25.78 6.69
CA PRO A 22 0.51 -26.30 7.75
C PRO A 22 -0.23 -27.54 7.24
N CYS A 23 -0.14 -28.62 8.02
CA CYS A 23 -0.72 -29.96 7.81
C CYS A 23 -1.89 -30.01 6.81
N CYS A 24 -1.57 -30.14 5.53
CA CYS A 24 -2.44 -30.84 4.61
C CYS A 24 -2.34 -32.31 4.98
N ALA A 25 -3.47 -32.93 5.31
CA ALA A 25 -3.59 -34.38 5.43
C ALA A 25 -2.89 -35.02 4.21
N GLU A 26 -2.15 -36.11 4.45
CA GLU A 26 -1.58 -36.95 3.39
C GLU A 26 -2.70 -37.25 2.40
N THR A 27 -2.64 -36.58 1.24
CA THR A 27 -3.57 -36.84 0.16
C THR A 27 -3.12 -38.17 -0.42
N PRO A 28 -3.99 -39.19 -0.44
CA PRO A 28 -3.64 -40.46 -1.04
C PRO A 28 -3.20 -40.19 -2.49
N GLU A 29 -2.13 -40.85 -2.93
CA GLU A 29 -1.66 -40.85 -4.33
C GLU A 29 -2.79 -41.37 -5.22
N ALA A 30 -3.71 -40.47 -5.56
CA ALA A 30 -4.84 -40.75 -6.42
C ALA A 30 -4.31 -40.84 -7.86
N ASP A 31 -4.58 -41.99 -8.47
CA ASP A 31 -4.25 -42.37 -9.83
C ASP A 31 -4.53 -41.21 -10.82
N SER A 32 -3.49 -40.44 -11.16
CA SER A 32 -3.60 -39.16 -11.87
C SER A 32 -3.87 -39.29 -13.38
N ARG A 33 -4.17 -40.49 -13.84
CA ARG A 33 -4.43 -40.79 -15.25
C ARG A 33 -5.90 -40.54 -15.58
N GLY A 34 -6.24 -39.27 -15.81
CA GLY A 34 -7.49 -38.90 -16.50
C GLY A 34 -8.35 -37.79 -15.90
N LEU A 35 -7.85 -37.04 -14.90
CA LEU A 35 -8.58 -35.87 -14.41
C LEU A 35 -8.74 -34.84 -15.54
N ASN A 36 -9.98 -34.43 -15.79
CA ASN A 36 -10.27 -33.34 -16.71
C ASN A 36 -9.56 -32.08 -16.19
N LYS A 37 -8.89 -31.32 -17.06
CA LYS A 37 -8.18 -30.08 -16.69
C LYS A 37 -8.99 -29.13 -15.80
N TRP A 38 -10.31 -29.11 -15.95
CA TRP A 38 -11.19 -28.28 -15.12
C TRP A 38 -11.37 -28.82 -13.69
N GLN A 39 -11.28 -30.14 -13.50
CA GLN A 39 -11.25 -30.76 -12.18
C GLN A 39 -9.94 -30.45 -11.46
N GLU A 40 -8.81 -30.46 -12.19
CA GLU A 40 -7.53 -30.05 -11.61
C GLU A 40 -7.55 -28.57 -11.20
N LEU A 41 -8.10 -27.71 -12.06
CA LEU A 41 -8.32 -26.30 -11.75
C LEU A 41 -9.22 -26.12 -10.51
N SER A 42 -10.33 -26.87 -10.44
CA SER A 42 -11.23 -26.86 -9.27
C SER A 42 -10.49 -27.27 -8.00
N ARG A 43 -9.65 -28.31 -8.08
CA ARG A 43 -8.82 -28.78 -6.96
C ARG A 43 -7.83 -27.70 -6.52
N LYS A 44 -7.08 -27.09 -7.45
CA LYS A 44 -6.11 -26.03 -7.13
C LYS A 44 -6.77 -24.84 -6.45
N ILE A 45 -7.93 -24.39 -6.93
CA ILE A 45 -8.69 -23.33 -6.27
C ILE A 45 -9.15 -23.79 -4.88
N GLY A 46 -9.61 -25.04 -4.75
CA GLY A 46 -9.96 -25.63 -3.44
C GLY A 46 -8.78 -25.69 -2.46
N ASP A 47 -7.58 -26.04 -2.93
CA ASP A 47 -6.36 -26.13 -2.11
C ASP A 47 -5.94 -24.75 -1.54
N HIS A 48 -6.30 -23.67 -2.23
CA HIS A 48 -6.04 -22.29 -1.79
C HIS A 48 -7.25 -21.63 -1.11
N TRP A 49 -8.36 -22.34 -0.93
CA TRP A 49 -9.53 -21.79 -0.28
C TRP A 49 -9.32 -21.65 1.22
N HIS A 50 -9.47 -20.43 1.73
CA HIS A 50 -9.47 -20.15 3.15
C HIS A 50 -10.49 -19.05 3.47
N CYS A 51 -11.65 -19.43 4.00
CA CYS A 51 -12.69 -18.50 4.45
C CYS A 51 -12.90 -18.64 5.95
N ARG A 52 -12.80 -17.52 6.68
CA ARG A 52 -12.99 -17.50 8.13
C ARG A 52 -14.45 -17.57 8.57
N TYR A 53 -15.36 -17.19 7.68
CA TYR A 53 -16.77 -17.03 8.01
C TYR A 53 -17.48 -18.38 8.08
N ASP A 54 -17.93 -18.82 9.25
CA ASP A 54 -18.51 -20.15 9.48
C ASP A 54 -19.99 -20.25 9.07
N ARG A 55 -20.27 -20.08 7.77
CA ARG A 55 -21.61 -20.26 7.18
C ARG A 55 -21.53 -20.96 5.83
N ASP A 56 -22.69 -21.41 5.34
CA ASP A 56 -22.81 -21.88 3.98
C ASP A 56 -22.47 -20.77 2.98
N VAL A 57 -21.73 -21.17 1.96
CA VAL A 57 -21.31 -20.34 0.83
C VAL A 57 -22.11 -20.78 -0.39
N ASP A 58 -22.50 -19.80 -1.19
CA ASP A 58 -23.12 -19.99 -2.49
C ASP A 58 -22.67 -18.83 -3.39
N LEU A 59 -21.52 -19.01 -3.99
CA LEU A 59 -20.80 -17.99 -4.74
C LEU A 59 -20.56 -18.47 -6.17
N GLN A 60 -20.72 -17.57 -7.14
CA GLN A 60 -20.38 -17.84 -8.53
C GLN A 60 -19.52 -16.71 -9.08
N VAL A 61 -18.37 -17.08 -9.62
CA VAL A 61 -17.38 -16.17 -10.17
C VAL A 61 -17.08 -16.58 -11.61
N GLU A 62 -17.18 -15.64 -12.53
CA GLU A 62 -16.74 -15.82 -13.92
C GLU A 62 -15.36 -15.22 -14.09
N PHE A 63 -14.49 -15.87 -14.88
CA PHE A 63 -13.20 -15.31 -15.25
C PHE A 63 -12.73 -15.87 -16.58
N LYS A 64 -11.73 -15.22 -17.18
CA LYS A 64 -11.08 -15.67 -18.41
C LYS A 64 -9.70 -16.23 -18.10
N LEU A 65 -9.27 -17.24 -18.84
CA LEU A 65 -7.89 -17.68 -18.88
C LEU A 65 -7.22 -17.21 -20.16
N ASN A 66 -6.08 -16.55 -20.03
CA ASN A 66 -5.26 -16.17 -21.17
C ASN A 66 -4.43 -17.36 -21.69
N LYS A 67 -3.64 -17.15 -22.74
CA LYS A 67 -2.83 -18.23 -23.35
C LYS A 67 -1.74 -18.80 -22.44
N VAL A 68 -1.34 -18.06 -21.41
CA VAL A 68 -0.36 -18.50 -20.39
C VAL A 68 -1.05 -19.03 -19.12
N CYS A 69 -2.35 -19.28 -19.18
CA CYS A 69 -3.14 -19.83 -18.08
C CYS A 69 -3.13 -18.94 -16.81
N ASP A 70 -3.02 -17.61 -16.96
CA ASP A 70 -3.34 -16.66 -15.91
C ASP A 70 -4.82 -16.27 -16.00
N ALA A 71 -5.48 -16.23 -14.84
CA ALA A 71 -6.84 -15.69 -14.74
C ALA A 71 -6.84 -14.17 -14.92
N TYR A 72 -7.83 -13.68 -15.64
CA TYR A 72 -8.13 -12.26 -15.77
C TYR A 72 -9.64 -12.07 -15.94
N ASP A 73 -10.09 -10.81 -15.98
CA ASP A 73 -11.52 -10.48 -16.07
C ASP A 73 -12.43 -11.20 -15.06
N ILE A 74 -11.98 -11.26 -13.80
CA ILE A 74 -12.70 -11.93 -12.71
C ILE A 74 -13.90 -11.07 -12.30
N ARG A 75 -15.11 -11.62 -12.42
CA ARG A 75 -16.41 -10.97 -12.23
C ARG A 75 -17.29 -11.78 -11.29
N LEU A 76 -18.00 -11.11 -10.40
CA LEU A 76 -18.96 -11.77 -9.50
C LEU A 76 -20.32 -11.88 -10.19
N THR A 77 -20.90 -13.09 -10.26
CA THR A 77 -22.24 -13.32 -10.85
C THR A 77 -23.29 -13.77 -9.84
N ARG A 78 -22.88 -14.29 -8.68
CA ARG A 78 -23.76 -14.70 -7.57
C ARG A 78 -23.02 -14.65 -6.23
N GLY A 79 -23.76 -14.46 -5.13
CA GLY A 79 -23.21 -14.44 -3.77
C GLY A 79 -22.68 -13.08 -3.33
N TYR A 80 -23.34 -12.01 -3.78
CA TYR A 80 -22.98 -10.60 -3.53
C TYR A 80 -23.06 -10.16 -2.06
N ASP A 81 -23.60 -10.99 -1.20
CA ASP A 81 -23.98 -10.71 0.18
C ASP A 81 -22.97 -11.24 1.21
N ASN A 82 -21.89 -11.89 0.78
CA ASN A 82 -20.90 -12.48 1.68
C ASN A 82 -19.48 -11.96 1.37
N PRO A 83 -19.02 -10.88 2.05
CA PRO A 83 -17.74 -10.24 1.75
C PRO A 83 -16.55 -11.17 2.00
N PHE A 84 -16.66 -12.05 3.00
CA PHE A 84 -15.61 -12.99 3.37
C PHE A 84 -15.43 -14.08 2.32
N ALA A 85 -16.55 -14.64 1.82
CA ALA A 85 -16.51 -15.63 0.73
C ALA A 85 -16.02 -15.02 -0.59
N ILE A 86 -16.43 -13.78 -0.91
CA ILE A 86 -15.94 -13.05 -2.09
C ILE A 86 -14.42 -12.89 -2.01
N ARG A 87 -13.87 -12.36 -0.91
CA ARG A 87 -12.42 -12.22 -0.72
C ARG A 87 -11.70 -13.57 -0.80
N ALA A 88 -12.21 -14.60 -0.12
CA ALA A 88 -11.61 -15.93 -0.14
C ALA A 88 -11.58 -16.55 -1.55
N ALA A 89 -12.62 -16.35 -2.35
CA ALA A 89 -12.66 -16.82 -3.74
C ALA A 89 -11.65 -16.11 -4.62
N LEU A 90 -11.58 -14.78 -4.54
CA LEU A 90 -10.60 -13.99 -5.29
C LEU A 90 -9.17 -14.38 -4.92
N HIS A 91 -8.88 -14.50 -3.62
CA HIS A 91 -7.60 -14.97 -3.12
C HIS A 91 -7.24 -16.37 -3.66
N ALA A 92 -8.18 -17.32 -3.58
CA ALA A 92 -7.97 -18.69 -4.05
C ALA A 92 -7.73 -18.77 -5.56
N ILE A 93 -8.50 -18.03 -6.36
CA ILE A 93 -8.31 -17.97 -7.83
C ILE A 93 -6.93 -17.37 -8.16
N ILE A 94 -6.55 -16.27 -7.51
CA ILE A 94 -5.30 -15.56 -7.79
C ILE A 94 -4.08 -16.37 -7.32
N CYS A 95 -4.15 -17.01 -6.14
CA CYS A 95 -3.06 -17.85 -5.63
C CYS A 95 -2.87 -19.14 -6.43
N ALA A 96 -3.92 -19.65 -7.06
CA ALA A 96 -3.82 -20.82 -7.90
C ALA A 96 -3.18 -20.54 -9.28
N MET A 97 -2.94 -19.27 -9.62
CA MET A 97 -2.20 -18.87 -10.84
C MET A 97 -0.68 -19.01 -10.70
N PRO A 98 0.05 -19.31 -11.78
CA PRO A 98 -0.45 -19.70 -13.10
C PRO A 98 -0.90 -21.18 -13.12
N PHE A 99 -1.91 -21.53 -13.92
CA PHE A 99 -2.40 -22.91 -14.01
C PHE A 99 -1.54 -23.80 -14.93
N GLU A 100 -0.21 -23.74 -14.77
CA GLU A 100 0.82 -24.29 -15.67
C GLU A 100 0.67 -25.77 -16.02
N GLN A 101 0.10 -26.60 -15.15
CA GLN A 101 -0.03 -28.06 -15.36
C GLN A 101 -1.25 -28.50 -16.19
N VAL A 102 -2.10 -27.56 -16.61
CA VAL A 102 -3.19 -27.85 -17.57
C VAL A 102 -2.64 -28.16 -19.00
N SER A 103 -1.33 -28.18 -19.17
CA SER A 103 -0.54 -28.13 -20.40
C SER A 103 -0.38 -29.44 -21.20
N ALA A 104 -1.28 -30.42 -21.06
CA ALA A 104 -1.44 -31.41 -22.15
C ALA A 104 -2.09 -30.79 -23.42
N GLY A 105 -2.52 -29.53 -23.34
CA GLY A 105 -2.86 -28.70 -24.49
C GLY A 105 -3.04 -27.26 -24.04
N THR A 106 -1.98 -26.45 -24.17
CA THR A 106 -2.06 -25.00 -23.96
C THR A 106 -3.26 -24.46 -24.74
N PRO A 107 -4.17 -23.70 -24.13
CA PRO A 107 -5.28 -23.12 -24.85
C PRO A 107 -4.73 -22.28 -26.02
N GLY A 108 -5.01 -22.69 -27.26
CA GLY A 108 -4.71 -21.84 -28.43
C GLY A 108 -5.53 -20.53 -28.42
N SER A 109 -6.51 -20.46 -27.53
CA SER A 109 -7.62 -19.52 -27.43
C SER A 109 -7.88 -19.14 -25.97
N VAL A 110 -8.46 -17.97 -25.76
CA VAL A 110 -8.93 -17.53 -24.43
C VAL A 110 -10.12 -18.41 -24.02
N ALA A 111 -10.17 -18.87 -22.78
CA ALA A 111 -11.32 -19.63 -22.27
C ALA A 111 -12.09 -18.81 -21.24
N LYS A 112 -13.41 -18.68 -21.41
CA LYS A 112 -14.30 -18.12 -20.39
C LYS A 112 -14.76 -19.25 -19.47
N LEU A 113 -14.52 -19.10 -18.18
CA LEU A 113 -14.80 -20.09 -17.15
C LEU A 113 -15.80 -19.54 -16.13
N GLN A 114 -16.50 -20.48 -15.48
CA GLN A 114 -17.35 -20.22 -14.34
C GLN A 114 -16.92 -21.11 -13.18
N CYS A 115 -16.62 -20.49 -12.05
CA CYS A 115 -16.30 -21.16 -10.80
C CYS A 115 -17.49 -21.02 -9.84
N THR A 116 -18.06 -22.14 -9.43
CA THR A 116 -19.12 -22.23 -8.43
C THR A 116 -18.52 -22.78 -7.15
N ILE A 117 -18.71 -22.05 -6.04
CA ILE A 117 -18.22 -22.42 -4.71
C ILE A 117 -19.45 -22.56 -3.81
N SER A 118 -19.71 -23.76 -3.30
CA SER A 118 -20.93 -24.07 -2.55
C SER A 118 -20.69 -24.94 -1.32
N GLY A 119 -21.58 -24.87 -0.33
CA GLY A 119 -21.52 -25.69 0.91
C GLY A 119 -20.79 -24.96 2.05
N SER A 120 -20.31 -25.70 3.05
CA SER A 120 -19.65 -25.09 4.21
C SER A 120 -18.40 -24.31 3.81
N SER A 121 -18.26 -23.08 4.32
CA SER A 121 -17.07 -22.24 4.13
C SER A 121 -15.75 -22.87 4.59
N LYS A 122 -15.76 -23.85 5.50
CA LYS A 122 -14.54 -24.54 5.94
C LYS A 122 -14.12 -25.66 4.99
N SER A 123 -15.04 -26.14 4.16
CA SER A 123 -14.80 -27.26 3.23
C SER A 123 -15.74 -27.14 2.03
N PRO A 124 -15.60 -26.09 1.20
CA PRO A 124 -16.53 -25.85 0.12
C PRO A 124 -16.32 -26.85 -1.02
N LYS A 125 -17.38 -27.10 -1.76
CA LYS A 125 -17.33 -27.76 -3.07
C LYS A 125 -17.03 -26.70 -4.11
N VAL A 126 -15.83 -26.78 -4.69
CA VAL A 126 -15.40 -25.93 -5.81
C VAL A 126 -15.62 -26.68 -7.11
N LYS A 127 -16.33 -26.07 -8.06
CA LYS A 127 -16.58 -26.61 -9.40
C LYS A 127 -16.26 -25.56 -10.45
N VAL A 128 -15.38 -25.87 -11.38
CA VAL A 128 -15.04 -25.01 -12.52
C VAL A 128 -15.52 -25.62 -13.81
N GLU A 129 -16.24 -24.83 -14.61
CA GLU A 129 -16.80 -25.22 -15.90
C GLU A 129 -16.35 -24.26 -17.00
N LYS A 130 -16.08 -24.79 -18.19
CA LYS A 130 -15.85 -23.97 -19.39
C LYS A 130 -17.21 -23.52 -19.92
N LEU A 131 -17.39 -22.21 -20.02
CA LEU A 131 -18.57 -21.62 -20.66
C LEU A 131 -18.36 -21.47 -22.17
N GLU A 132 -17.24 -20.88 -22.55
CA GLU A 132 -16.99 -20.46 -23.93
C GLU A 132 -15.50 -20.48 -24.29
N GLU A 133 -15.21 -20.67 -25.57
CA GLU A 133 -13.90 -20.46 -26.16
C GLU A 133 -13.91 -19.17 -26.97
N ILE A 134 -13.15 -18.18 -26.53
CA ILE A 134 -13.11 -16.86 -27.14
C ILE A 134 -11.92 -16.81 -28.11
N ASN A 135 -12.24 -16.74 -29.40
CA ASN A 135 -11.27 -16.45 -30.45
C ASN A 135 -11.14 -14.94 -30.60
N VAL A 136 -10.23 -14.32 -29.85
CA VAL A 136 -9.93 -12.90 -30.00
C VAL A 136 -9.22 -12.69 -31.35
N ALA A 137 -9.90 -12.03 -32.29
CA ALA A 137 -9.32 -11.72 -33.59
C ALA A 137 -8.31 -10.57 -33.45
N PRO A 138 -7.08 -10.69 -33.97
CA PRO A 138 -6.09 -9.59 -33.92
C PRO A 138 -6.59 -8.26 -34.51
N ASN A 139 -7.55 -8.30 -35.44
CA ASN A 139 -8.14 -7.10 -36.05
C ASN A 139 -8.97 -6.28 -35.06
N GLU A 140 -9.66 -6.92 -34.12
CA GLU A 140 -10.48 -6.23 -33.12
C GLU A 140 -9.61 -5.35 -32.20
N VAL A 141 -8.42 -5.85 -31.83
CA VAL A 141 -7.45 -5.09 -31.04
C VAL A 141 -6.97 -3.86 -31.81
N LYS A 142 -6.69 -4.00 -33.11
CA LYS A 142 -6.27 -2.87 -33.96
C LYS A 142 -7.38 -1.84 -34.11
N ASP A 143 -8.61 -2.29 -34.29
CA ASP A 143 -9.77 -1.41 -34.40
C ASP A 143 -9.98 -0.63 -33.08
N GLU A 144 -9.88 -1.29 -31.92
CA GLU A 144 -9.96 -0.62 -30.61
C GLU A 144 -8.81 0.37 -30.37
N LEU A 145 -7.57 0.02 -30.73
CA LEU A 145 -6.43 0.92 -30.65
C LEU A 145 -6.62 2.17 -31.54
N SER A 146 -7.21 2.00 -32.72
CA SER A 146 -7.48 3.11 -33.65
C SER A 146 -8.50 4.11 -33.11
N LYS A 147 -9.40 3.67 -32.22
CA LYS A 147 -10.36 4.53 -31.53
C LYS A 147 -9.71 5.42 -30.47
N ILE A 148 -8.46 5.14 -30.06
CA ILE A 148 -7.70 6.01 -29.18
C ILE A 148 -7.00 7.08 -30.03
N PRO A 149 -7.56 8.30 -30.14
CA PRO A 149 -7.12 9.30 -31.11
C PRO A 149 -5.61 9.57 -30.97
N PRO A 150 -4.84 9.62 -32.08
CA PRO A 150 -3.43 9.99 -32.05
C PRO A 150 -3.31 11.51 -31.85
N TYR A 151 -3.59 12.00 -30.65
CA TYR A 151 -3.69 13.43 -30.41
C TYR A 151 -2.30 14.08 -30.32
N ARG A 152 -2.16 15.25 -30.96
CA ARG A 152 -0.99 16.15 -30.84
C ARG A 152 -1.36 17.29 -29.90
N PRO A 153 -1.02 17.24 -28.61
CA PRO A 153 -1.39 18.30 -27.69
C PRO A 153 -0.71 19.63 -28.06
N TYR A 154 -1.45 20.72 -27.95
CA TYR A 154 -0.99 22.08 -28.27
C TYR A 154 -0.12 22.69 -27.15
N SER A 155 -0.10 22.09 -25.95
CA SER A 155 0.76 22.48 -24.82
C SER A 155 1.33 21.26 -24.08
N ARG A 156 2.35 21.49 -23.25
CA ARG A 156 3.04 20.44 -22.50
C ARG A 156 2.20 19.94 -21.30
N GLU A 157 1.37 20.80 -20.72
CA GLU A 157 0.45 20.44 -19.63
C GLU A 157 -0.64 19.50 -20.15
N MET A 158 -1.23 19.82 -21.31
CA MET A 158 -2.18 18.94 -21.98
C MET A 158 -1.54 17.61 -22.39
N LEU A 159 -0.22 17.57 -22.63
CA LEU A 159 0.49 16.34 -22.96
C LEU A 159 0.56 15.37 -21.78
N ALA A 160 0.78 15.85 -20.55
CA ALA A 160 0.87 14.99 -19.37
C ALA A 160 -0.50 14.36 -19.06
N ASP A 161 -1.55 15.17 -18.92
CA ASP A 161 -2.92 14.68 -18.67
C ASP A 161 -3.40 13.74 -19.78
N TYR A 162 -3.03 14.05 -21.03
CA TYR A 162 -3.33 13.20 -22.18
C TYR A 162 -2.57 11.88 -22.13
N GLN A 163 -1.27 11.88 -21.86
CA GLN A 163 -0.46 10.67 -21.76
C GLN A 163 -0.96 9.80 -20.60
N GLU A 164 -1.30 10.41 -19.48
CA GLU A 164 -1.89 9.73 -18.34
C GLU A 164 -3.23 9.07 -18.74
N SER A 165 -4.14 9.83 -19.35
CA SER A 165 -5.44 9.33 -19.83
C SER A 165 -5.28 8.23 -20.88
N ARG A 166 -4.31 8.36 -21.79
CA ARG A 166 -4.02 7.37 -22.83
C ARG A 166 -3.49 6.08 -22.21
N LEU A 167 -2.52 6.18 -21.29
CA LEU A 167 -2.01 5.03 -20.55
C LEU A 167 -3.11 4.31 -19.77
N GLN A 168 -4.06 5.04 -19.17
CA GLN A 168 -5.22 4.43 -18.51
C GLN A 168 -6.06 3.62 -19.51
N ARG A 169 -6.44 4.22 -20.64
CA ARG A 169 -7.21 3.55 -21.69
C ARG A 169 -6.49 2.33 -22.24
N LEU A 170 -5.18 2.42 -22.47
CA LEU A 170 -4.37 1.29 -22.92
C LEU A 170 -4.32 0.17 -21.88
N CYS A 171 -4.19 0.48 -20.59
CA CYS A 171 -4.27 -0.53 -19.54
C CYS A 171 -5.68 -1.14 -19.44
N THR A 172 -6.74 -0.35 -19.60
CA THR A 172 -8.12 -0.87 -19.66
C THR A 172 -8.33 -1.77 -20.89
N LEU A 173 -7.74 -1.45 -22.05
CA LEU A 173 -7.74 -2.34 -23.21
C LEU A 173 -6.91 -3.59 -22.94
N LEU A 174 -5.76 -3.47 -22.27
CA LEU A 174 -4.92 -4.60 -21.90
C LEU A 174 -5.66 -5.56 -20.96
N TYR A 175 -6.49 -5.06 -20.04
CA TYR A 175 -7.36 -5.89 -19.23
C TYR A 175 -8.31 -6.75 -20.08
N ARG A 176 -8.85 -6.21 -21.19
CA ARG A 176 -9.73 -6.97 -22.11
C ARG A 176 -8.94 -7.93 -22.99
N TYR A 177 -7.74 -7.53 -23.40
CA TYR A 177 -6.85 -8.22 -24.34
C TYR A 177 -5.49 -8.51 -23.69
N SER A 178 -5.46 -9.31 -22.64
CA SER A 178 -4.29 -9.53 -21.75
C SER A 178 -3.04 -10.06 -22.46
N ASP A 179 -3.23 -10.71 -23.61
CA ASP A 179 -2.15 -11.27 -24.45
C ASP A 179 -1.66 -10.32 -25.56
N SER A 180 -2.23 -9.11 -25.70
CA SER A 180 -1.88 -8.20 -26.78
C SER A 180 -0.48 -7.60 -26.61
N LEU A 181 0.46 -8.01 -27.48
CA LEU A 181 1.82 -7.45 -27.52
C LEU A 181 1.83 -6.00 -28.02
N ASP A 182 0.91 -5.63 -28.91
CA ASP A 182 0.83 -4.28 -29.47
C ASP A 182 0.45 -3.27 -28.39
N ILE A 183 -0.55 -3.59 -27.55
CA ILE A 183 -0.96 -2.73 -26.42
C ILE A 183 0.20 -2.61 -25.41
N LYS A 184 0.87 -3.73 -25.07
CA LYS A 184 2.02 -3.71 -24.14
C LYS A 184 3.15 -2.84 -24.65
N ARG A 185 3.48 -2.94 -25.95
CA ARG A 185 4.52 -2.12 -26.58
C ARG A 185 4.17 -0.64 -26.50
N GLU A 186 2.93 -0.27 -26.81
CA GLU A 186 2.50 1.13 -26.75
C GLU A 186 2.52 1.69 -25.31
N ILE A 187 2.14 0.88 -24.31
CA ILE A 187 2.28 1.25 -22.90
C ILE A 187 3.74 1.49 -22.53
N VAL A 188 4.67 0.64 -22.98
CA VAL A 188 6.10 0.81 -22.75
C VAL A 188 6.63 2.10 -23.41
N GLU A 189 6.23 2.37 -24.65
CA GLU A 189 6.62 3.58 -25.38
C GLU A 189 6.16 4.85 -24.68
N ILE A 190 4.85 4.94 -24.34
CA ILE A 190 4.30 6.12 -23.66
C ILE A 190 4.80 6.20 -22.22
N GLY A 191 4.91 5.07 -21.52
CA GLY A 191 5.49 4.98 -20.19
C GLY A 191 6.90 5.54 -20.18
N THR A 192 7.73 5.18 -21.16
CA THR A 192 9.11 5.67 -21.28
C THR A 192 9.14 7.20 -21.43
N CYS A 193 8.21 7.79 -22.18
CA CYS A 193 8.06 9.25 -22.26
C CYS A 193 7.70 9.89 -20.91
N ASN A 194 7.09 9.14 -19.99
CA ASN A 194 6.74 9.55 -18.63
C ASN A 194 7.76 9.09 -17.57
N GLY A 195 8.91 8.55 -17.98
CA GLY A 195 9.93 8.03 -17.07
C GLY A 195 9.66 6.61 -16.54
N LEU A 196 8.60 5.94 -17.00
CA LEU A 196 8.25 4.56 -16.67
C LEU A 196 8.65 3.63 -17.80
N GLY A 197 9.85 3.04 -17.73
CA GLY A 197 10.31 2.14 -18.79
C GLY A 197 9.42 0.91 -19.00
N CYS A 198 8.56 0.52 -18.04
CA CYS A 198 7.66 -0.65 -18.07
C CYS A 198 8.30 -1.97 -18.56
N THR A 199 9.63 -2.05 -18.57
CA THR A 199 10.43 -3.25 -18.84
C THR A 199 10.78 -4.01 -17.56
N LYS A 200 10.38 -3.48 -16.41
CA LYS A 200 10.61 -4.05 -15.08
C LYS A 200 9.31 -4.04 -14.29
N ALA A 201 9.12 -5.01 -13.39
CA ALA A 201 7.91 -5.14 -12.59
C ALA A 201 7.61 -3.89 -11.75
N HIS A 202 8.64 -3.27 -11.14
CA HIS A 202 8.45 -2.06 -10.33
C HIS A 202 7.82 -0.90 -11.13
N HIS A 203 8.18 -0.70 -12.40
CA HIS A 203 7.56 0.36 -13.22
C HIS A 203 6.06 0.12 -13.44
N TRP A 204 5.64 -1.14 -13.58
CA TRP A 204 4.22 -1.50 -13.68
C TRP A 204 3.48 -1.32 -12.35
N ILE A 205 4.13 -1.64 -11.23
CA ILE A 205 3.62 -1.38 -9.89
C ILE A 205 3.42 0.13 -9.69
N SER A 206 4.42 0.95 -10.02
CA SER A 206 4.32 2.41 -9.97
C SER A 206 3.20 2.91 -10.87
N LEU A 207 3.10 2.40 -12.10
CA LEU A 207 2.02 2.73 -13.03
C LEU A 207 0.64 2.43 -12.43
N ALA A 208 0.47 1.28 -11.77
CA ALA A 208 -0.78 0.89 -11.12
C ALA A 208 -1.11 1.84 -9.96
N ARG A 209 -0.14 2.11 -9.09
CA ARG A 209 -0.32 2.94 -7.89
C ARG A 209 -0.59 4.41 -8.18
N CYS A 210 -0.11 4.93 -9.31
CA CYS A 210 -0.42 6.29 -9.75
C CYS A 210 -1.89 6.48 -10.16
N ARG A 211 -2.67 5.40 -10.32
CA ARG A 211 -4.06 5.50 -10.78
C ARG A 211 -5.02 5.70 -9.61
N PRO A 212 -5.86 6.75 -9.65
CA PRO A 212 -6.90 6.94 -8.66
C PRO A 212 -8.01 5.89 -8.87
N CYS A 213 -7.97 4.81 -8.09
CA CYS A 213 -9.03 3.79 -8.03
C CYS A 213 -9.88 3.91 -6.75
N GLN A 214 -9.97 5.13 -6.19
CA GLN A 214 -10.79 5.39 -5.02
C GLN A 214 -12.26 5.12 -5.33
N ILE A 215 -12.82 4.13 -4.64
CA ILE A 215 -14.24 3.82 -4.68
C ILE A 215 -14.89 4.62 -3.58
N ARG A 216 -15.90 5.41 -3.93
CA ARG A 216 -16.81 6.00 -2.96
C ARG A 216 -18.06 5.14 -2.96
N ILE A 217 -18.49 4.70 -1.78
CA ILE A 217 -19.77 4.03 -1.61
C ILE A 217 -20.85 5.03 -1.97
N MET A 218 -21.39 4.86 -3.17
CA MET A 218 -22.42 5.68 -3.77
C MET A 218 -23.42 4.75 -4.43
N ARG A 219 -24.64 5.22 -4.60
CA ARG A 219 -25.70 4.45 -5.29
C ARG A 219 -25.35 4.08 -6.74
N ASN A 220 -24.33 4.71 -7.34
CA ASN A 220 -23.80 4.33 -8.65
C ASN A 220 -22.28 4.43 -8.66
N ALA A 221 -21.61 3.33 -9.01
CA ALA A 221 -20.21 3.40 -9.38
C ALA A 221 -20.07 4.24 -10.66
N LYS A 222 -19.07 5.11 -10.70
CA LYS A 222 -18.73 5.87 -11.90
C LYS A 222 -18.02 4.94 -12.89
N PRO A 223 -18.36 4.94 -14.20
CA PRO A 223 -17.64 4.17 -15.21
C PRO A 223 -16.12 4.43 -15.19
N GLU A 224 -15.70 5.65 -14.89
CA GLU A 224 -14.30 6.05 -14.78
C GLU A 224 -13.59 5.31 -13.64
N THR A 225 -14.28 5.03 -12.53
CA THR A 225 -13.74 4.27 -11.40
C THR A 225 -13.57 2.80 -11.76
N GLU A 226 -14.53 2.21 -12.49
CA GLU A 226 -14.41 0.83 -12.97
C GLU A 226 -13.24 0.70 -13.96
N ASP A 227 -13.12 1.62 -14.91
CA ASP A 227 -12.03 1.63 -15.89
C ASP A 227 -10.67 1.87 -15.24
N ALA A 228 -10.60 2.71 -14.19
CA ALA A 228 -9.41 2.85 -13.36
C ALA A 228 -9.04 1.54 -12.65
N CYS A 229 -10.01 0.83 -12.05
CA CYS A 229 -9.76 -0.47 -11.43
C CYS A 229 -9.23 -1.49 -12.44
N LYS A 230 -9.83 -1.58 -13.64
CA LYS A 230 -9.34 -2.45 -14.71
C LYS A 230 -7.92 -2.11 -15.14
N ALA A 231 -7.59 -0.81 -15.25
CA ALA A 231 -6.26 -0.37 -15.58
C ALA A 231 -5.22 -0.77 -14.50
N VAL A 232 -5.57 -0.60 -13.21
CA VAL A 232 -4.75 -1.04 -12.07
C VAL A 232 -4.52 -2.54 -12.10
N ILE A 233 -5.58 -3.33 -12.29
CA ILE A 233 -5.52 -4.79 -12.39
C ILE A 233 -4.59 -5.21 -13.54
N ALA A 234 -4.75 -4.63 -14.73
CA ALA A 234 -3.89 -4.97 -15.87
C ALA A 234 -2.40 -4.70 -15.59
N ALA A 235 -2.10 -3.56 -14.94
CA ALA A 235 -0.73 -3.20 -14.59
C ALA A 235 -0.14 -4.14 -13.53
N TYR A 236 -0.86 -4.43 -12.45
CA TYR A 236 -0.41 -5.40 -11.44
C TYR A 236 -0.30 -6.82 -11.99
N GLN A 237 -1.18 -7.22 -12.91
CA GLN A 237 -1.07 -8.51 -13.58
C GLN A 237 0.20 -8.61 -14.43
N GLN A 238 0.58 -7.55 -15.17
CA GLN A 238 1.86 -7.53 -15.88
C GLN A 238 3.04 -7.60 -14.90
N ALA A 239 3.02 -6.84 -13.81
CA ALA A 239 4.06 -6.92 -12.79
C ALA A 239 4.18 -8.34 -12.21
N LEU A 240 3.05 -9.00 -11.93
CA LEU A 240 3.01 -10.35 -11.40
C LEU A 240 3.58 -11.36 -12.38
N VAL A 241 3.29 -11.24 -13.68
CA VAL A 241 3.88 -12.10 -14.73
C VAL A 241 5.41 -11.96 -14.76
N MET A 242 5.94 -10.77 -14.49
CA MET A 242 7.38 -10.48 -14.57
C MET A 242 8.18 -10.94 -13.35
N GLU A 243 7.66 -10.79 -12.13
CA GLU A 243 8.41 -11.07 -10.89
C GLU A 243 7.83 -12.20 -10.05
N ARG A 244 6.55 -12.56 -10.24
CA ARG A 244 5.81 -13.58 -9.45
C ARG A 244 5.87 -13.35 -7.93
N SER A 245 6.05 -12.09 -7.51
CA SER A 245 6.13 -11.71 -6.09
C SER A 245 4.78 -11.82 -5.37
N ASN A 246 4.82 -12.29 -4.11
CA ASN A 246 3.63 -12.34 -3.24
C ASN A 246 3.07 -10.94 -2.95
N ILE A 247 3.92 -9.91 -2.90
CA ILE A 247 3.49 -8.52 -2.67
C ILE A 247 2.62 -8.06 -3.84
N THR A 248 3.09 -8.26 -5.08
CA THR A 248 2.32 -7.94 -6.28
C THR A 248 1.03 -8.75 -6.37
N ARG A 249 1.06 -10.01 -5.88
CA ARG A 249 -0.15 -10.83 -5.79
C ARG A 249 -1.19 -10.24 -4.84
N PHE A 250 -0.78 -9.77 -3.65
CA PHE A 250 -1.69 -9.12 -2.70
C PHE A 250 -2.28 -7.82 -3.25
N GLU A 251 -1.47 -7.04 -3.97
CA GLU A 251 -1.91 -5.80 -4.63
C GLU A 251 -2.92 -6.10 -5.76
N LEU A 252 -2.68 -7.15 -6.54
CA LEU A 252 -3.62 -7.63 -7.56
C LEU A 252 -4.93 -8.12 -6.94
N GLU A 253 -4.85 -8.86 -5.83
CA GLU A 253 -6.02 -9.29 -5.06
C GLU A 253 -6.84 -8.09 -4.58
N ASP A 254 -6.21 -7.09 -3.95
CA ASP A 254 -6.90 -5.88 -3.50
C ASP A 254 -7.59 -5.14 -4.66
N ALA A 255 -6.91 -5.03 -5.81
CA ALA A 255 -7.47 -4.41 -7.00
C ALA A 255 -8.71 -5.17 -7.53
N TYR A 256 -8.70 -6.51 -7.51
CA TYR A 256 -9.87 -7.31 -7.85
C TYR A 256 -10.99 -7.21 -6.82
N VAL A 257 -10.66 -7.12 -5.53
CA VAL A 257 -11.64 -6.92 -4.46
C VAL A 257 -12.38 -5.59 -4.65
N ARG A 258 -11.66 -4.53 -5.03
CA ARG A 258 -12.26 -3.23 -5.40
C ARG A 258 -13.20 -3.36 -6.60
N LEU A 259 -12.80 -4.09 -7.65
CA LEU A 259 -13.69 -4.34 -8.78
C LEU A 259 -14.93 -5.16 -8.38
N ALA A 260 -14.79 -6.14 -7.50
CA ALA A 260 -15.92 -6.91 -6.97
C ALA A 260 -16.87 -6.04 -6.14
N ALA A 261 -16.36 -5.05 -5.39
CA ALA A 261 -17.19 -4.07 -4.70
C ALA A 261 -18.04 -3.25 -5.69
N ILE A 262 -17.49 -2.91 -6.86
CA ILE A 262 -18.24 -2.28 -7.95
C ILE A 262 -19.32 -3.21 -8.50
N ASP A 263 -19.01 -4.48 -8.73
CA ASP A 263 -20.01 -5.47 -9.16
C ASP A 263 -21.15 -5.61 -8.12
N VAL A 264 -20.84 -5.60 -6.82
CA VAL A 264 -21.83 -5.60 -5.72
C VAL A 264 -22.70 -4.34 -5.73
N MET A 265 -22.12 -3.14 -5.83
CA MET A 265 -22.88 -1.89 -5.90
C MET A 265 -23.78 -1.82 -7.15
N ASN A 266 -23.32 -2.37 -8.27
CA ASN A 266 -24.11 -2.41 -9.50
C ASN A 266 -25.29 -3.39 -9.42
N ARG A 267 -25.23 -4.38 -8.50
CA ARG A 267 -26.32 -5.34 -8.29
C ARG A 267 -27.55 -4.70 -7.63
N SER A 268 -27.34 -3.85 -6.63
CA SER A 268 -28.42 -3.07 -6.01
C SER A 268 -27.90 -1.74 -5.48
N LYS A 269 -28.64 -0.68 -5.81
CA LYS A 269 -28.28 0.72 -5.48
C LYS A 269 -28.83 1.19 -4.14
N ALA A 270 -29.71 0.41 -3.54
CA ALA A 270 -30.51 0.80 -2.38
C ALA A 270 -30.65 -0.33 -1.35
N ASP A 271 -30.03 -1.49 -1.58
CA ASP A 271 -30.04 -2.57 -0.60
C ASP A 271 -28.91 -2.31 0.42
N PRO A 272 -29.24 -1.97 1.67
CA PRO A 272 -28.25 -1.63 2.69
C PRO A 272 -27.29 -2.79 2.99
N LEU A 273 -27.74 -4.05 2.85
CA LEU A 273 -26.84 -5.20 3.00
C LEU A 273 -25.75 -5.16 1.91
N LEU A 274 -26.13 -4.95 0.65
CA LEU A 274 -25.16 -4.95 -0.46
C LEU A 274 -24.22 -3.75 -0.42
N LEU A 275 -24.72 -2.57 -0.02
CA LEU A 275 -23.88 -1.39 0.21
C LEU A 275 -22.89 -1.63 1.36
N GLY A 276 -23.35 -2.21 2.46
CA GLY A 276 -22.49 -2.61 3.58
C GLY A 276 -21.43 -3.63 3.17
N VAL A 277 -21.77 -4.62 2.33
CA VAL A 277 -20.81 -5.59 1.78
C VAL A 277 -19.78 -4.92 0.87
N ALA A 278 -20.21 -4.04 -0.04
CA ALA A 278 -19.28 -3.29 -0.89
C ALA A 278 -18.31 -2.42 -0.07
N ALA A 279 -18.80 -1.77 0.98
CA ALA A 279 -17.99 -0.98 1.91
C ALA A 279 -16.94 -1.84 2.63
N LEU A 280 -17.30 -3.03 3.12
CA LEU A 280 -16.34 -3.98 3.72
C LEU A 280 -15.29 -4.47 2.73
N LEU A 281 -15.64 -4.67 1.46
CA LEU A 281 -14.68 -5.08 0.42
C LEU A 281 -13.63 -3.99 0.16
N ILE A 282 -13.97 -2.71 0.33
CA ILE A 282 -13.00 -1.61 0.20
C ILE A 282 -12.41 -1.13 1.54
N ALA A 283 -12.70 -1.85 2.63
CA ALA A 283 -12.28 -1.53 4.00
C ALA A 283 -12.74 -0.14 4.51
N ASP A 284 -13.89 0.34 4.00
CA ASP A 284 -14.59 1.51 4.52
C ASP A 284 -15.53 1.06 5.65
N MET A 285 -14.95 0.98 6.86
CA MET A 285 -15.63 0.33 7.98
C MET A 285 -16.75 1.19 8.58
N GLU A 286 -16.63 2.51 8.49
CA GLU A 286 -17.66 3.45 8.94
C GLU A 286 -18.91 3.32 8.06
N ALA A 287 -18.74 3.40 6.73
CA ALA A 287 -19.84 3.19 5.79
C ALA A 287 -20.42 1.78 5.92
N ALA A 288 -19.56 0.76 6.05
CA ALA A 288 -20.00 -0.61 6.24
C ALA A 288 -20.89 -0.77 7.47
N ARG A 289 -20.51 -0.18 8.62
CA ARG A 289 -21.28 -0.33 9.84
C ARG A 289 -22.63 0.38 9.74
N GLY A 290 -22.66 1.60 9.19
CA GLY A 290 -23.90 2.34 8.99
C GLY A 290 -24.91 1.57 8.15
N GLU A 291 -24.47 1.06 7.00
CA GLU A 291 -25.33 0.31 6.08
C GLU A 291 -25.74 -1.06 6.66
N LEU A 292 -24.86 -1.76 7.37
CA LEU A 292 -25.22 -3.04 8.00
C LEU A 292 -26.18 -2.88 9.18
N ASP A 293 -26.04 -1.83 9.99
CA ASP A 293 -26.99 -1.54 11.08
C ASP A 293 -28.38 -1.18 10.51
N GLU A 294 -28.43 -0.45 9.39
CA GLU A 294 -29.68 -0.21 8.64
C GLU A 294 -30.29 -1.53 8.15
N ALA A 295 -29.51 -2.40 7.53
CA ALA A 295 -29.97 -3.72 7.11
C ALA A 295 -30.46 -4.60 8.28
N VAL A 296 -29.85 -4.50 9.47
CA VAL A 296 -30.34 -5.19 10.68
C VAL A 296 -31.67 -4.61 11.15
N SER A 297 -31.88 -3.30 11.03
CA SER A 297 -33.16 -2.67 11.35
C SER A 297 -34.29 -3.14 10.42
N GLU A 298 -33.94 -3.58 9.21
CA GLU A 298 -34.82 -4.24 8.24
C GLU A 298 -34.89 -5.78 8.42
N ASP A 299 -34.44 -6.28 9.58
CA ASP A 299 -34.46 -7.70 9.98
C ASP A 299 -33.60 -8.64 9.11
N SER A 300 -32.50 -8.15 8.54
CA SER A 300 -31.57 -9.00 7.77
C SER A 300 -30.69 -9.90 8.65
N ASP A 301 -31.00 -11.20 8.69
CA ASP A 301 -30.16 -12.21 9.39
C ASP A 301 -28.75 -12.38 8.80
N ARG A 302 -28.57 -11.99 7.53
CA ARG A 302 -27.26 -11.96 6.87
C ARG A 302 -26.42 -10.82 7.43
N ALA A 303 -26.98 -9.62 7.57
CA ALA A 303 -26.30 -8.47 8.17
C ALA A 303 -25.91 -8.75 9.63
N LYS A 304 -26.83 -9.34 10.43
CA LYS A 304 -26.53 -9.78 11.81
C LYS A 304 -25.33 -10.73 11.85
N GLY A 305 -25.26 -11.67 10.90
CA GLY A 305 -24.14 -12.60 10.77
C GLY A 305 -22.81 -11.95 10.45
N ILE A 306 -22.81 -10.98 9.53
CA ILE A 306 -21.62 -10.23 9.16
C ILE A 306 -21.13 -9.40 10.36
N ILE A 307 -22.02 -8.69 11.05
CA ILE A 307 -21.69 -7.93 12.25
C ILE A 307 -21.12 -8.84 13.34
N ALA A 308 -21.73 -9.99 13.58
CA ALA A 308 -21.25 -10.94 14.58
C ALA A 308 -19.83 -11.46 14.24
N GLU A 309 -19.52 -11.70 12.96
CA GLU A 309 -18.16 -12.09 12.54
C GLU A 309 -17.17 -10.94 12.71
N LEU A 310 -17.57 -9.72 12.39
CA LEU A 310 -16.73 -8.53 12.56
C LEU A 310 -16.41 -8.22 14.02
N GLU A 311 -17.34 -8.52 14.93
CA GLU A 311 -17.19 -8.36 16.37
C GLU A 311 -16.55 -9.58 17.04
N ARG A 312 -16.36 -10.69 16.29
CA ARG A 312 -15.76 -11.92 16.81
C ARG A 312 -14.37 -11.63 17.35
N SER A 313 -14.10 -12.13 18.55
CA SER A 313 -12.75 -12.07 19.11
C SER A 313 -11.78 -12.83 18.21
N VAL A 314 -10.59 -12.28 18.02
CA VAL A 314 -9.50 -12.94 17.30
C VAL A 314 -9.23 -14.32 17.92
N ASP A 315 -9.26 -15.34 17.08
CA ASP A 315 -8.87 -16.69 17.47
C ASP A 315 -7.37 -16.72 17.72
N GLN A 316 -6.98 -17.07 18.94
CA GLN A 316 -5.57 -17.14 19.35
C GLN A 316 -4.78 -18.15 18.52
N SER A 317 -5.43 -19.16 17.93
CA SER A 317 -4.77 -20.13 17.05
C SER A 317 -4.39 -19.56 15.68
N GLU A 318 -5.03 -18.46 15.25
CA GLU A 318 -4.66 -17.74 14.04
C GLU A 318 -3.41 -16.87 14.25
N LEU A 319 -3.11 -16.50 15.50
CA LEU A 319 -1.95 -15.71 15.84
C LEU A 319 -0.68 -16.55 15.70
N ARG A 320 0.30 -16.00 14.99
CA ARG A 320 1.62 -16.60 14.79
C ARG A 320 2.65 -15.54 15.15
N PRO A 321 3.21 -15.55 16.38
CA PRO A 321 4.20 -14.56 16.80
C PRO A 321 5.31 -14.40 15.75
N LEU A 322 5.67 -13.16 15.45
CA LEU A 322 6.79 -12.89 14.54
C LEU A 322 8.10 -13.20 15.25
N SER A 323 8.96 -13.97 14.59
CA SER A 323 10.32 -14.24 15.04
C SER A 323 11.29 -13.65 14.03
N LEU A 324 11.91 -12.53 14.39
CA LEU A 324 12.94 -11.88 13.58
C LEU A 324 14.33 -12.36 14.01
N SER A 325 15.28 -12.39 13.05
CA SER A 325 16.69 -12.54 13.39
C SER A 325 17.15 -11.32 14.20
N LYS A 326 18.14 -11.50 15.09
CA LYS A 326 18.61 -10.43 16.00
C LYS A 326 19.02 -9.15 15.27
N GLU A 327 19.56 -9.27 14.05
CA GLU A 327 19.99 -8.15 13.20
C GLU A 327 18.83 -7.34 12.65
N ARG A 328 17.64 -7.96 12.53
CA ARG A 328 16.41 -7.32 12.03
C ARG A 328 15.56 -6.73 13.15
N ILE A 329 15.90 -6.98 14.41
CA ILE A 329 15.24 -6.36 15.56
C ILE A 329 15.94 -5.02 15.81
N PRO A 330 15.20 -3.89 15.82
CA PRO A 330 15.79 -2.60 16.11
C PRO A 330 16.36 -2.59 17.52
N ALA A 331 17.62 -2.16 17.64
CA ALA A 331 18.16 -1.86 18.95
C ALA A 331 17.33 -0.74 19.59
N ARG A 332 17.01 -0.84 20.87
CA ARG A 332 16.14 0.12 21.58
C ARG A 332 16.88 1.41 21.99
N GLY A 333 17.76 1.90 21.11
CA GLY A 333 18.50 3.17 21.25
C GLY A 333 18.44 4.00 19.96
N SER A 334 18.99 5.22 19.98
CA SER A 334 18.86 6.22 18.90
C SER A 334 19.38 5.76 17.53
N LYS A 335 20.31 4.80 17.49
CA LYS A 335 20.91 4.27 16.25
C LYS A 335 20.26 2.98 15.74
N GLY A 336 19.22 2.50 16.40
CA GLY A 336 18.64 1.18 16.12
C GLY A 336 17.61 1.13 14.99
N TRP A 337 17.41 2.20 14.23
CA TRP A 337 16.30 2.30 13.27
C TRP A 337 16.57 1.67 11.90
N LYS A 338 17.84 1.57 11.46
CA LYS A 338 18.20 1.02 10.13
C LYS A 338 17.62 -0.38 9.84
N PRO A 339 17.57 -1.34 10.79
CA PRO A 339 16.90 -2.63 10.58
C PRO A 339 15.43 -2.53 10.13
N VAL A 340 14.72 -1.48 10.54
CA VAL A 340 13.30 -1.25 10.18
C VAL A 340 13.14 -0.98 8.68
N LEU A 341 14.18 -0.52 7.98
CA LEU A 341 14.14 -0.31 6.53
C LEU A 341 13.89 -1.59 5.74
N TYR A 342 14.23 -2.75 6.30
CA TYR A 342 13.88 -4.04 5.68
C TYR A 342 12.40 -4.38 5.82
N TRP A 343 11.74 -3.83 6.84
CA TRP A 343 10.32 -4.05 7.10
C TRP A 343 9.47 -3.21 6.14
N LEU A 344 9.87 -1.97 5.89
CA LEU A 344 9.15 -1.05 5.01
C LEU A 344 9.16 -1.55 3.54
N PRO A 345 8.10 -1.29 2.76
CA PRO A 345 8.06 -1.53 1.32
C PRO A 345 9.29 -0.98 0.59
N ALA A 346 9.78 -1.74 -0.40
CA ALA A 346 11.02 -1.38 -1.10
C ALA A 346 10.88 -0.06 -1.88
N ASP A 347 9.67 0.27 -2.32
CA ASP A 347 9.33 1.48 -3.04
C ASP A 347 8.91 2.64 -2.11
N THR A 348 9.26 2.57 -0.82
CA THR A 348 9.06 3.70 0.10
C THR A 348 9.83 4.91 -0.41
N GLU A 349 9.12 6.02 -0.60
CA GLU A 349 9.63 7.26 -1.18
C GLU A 349 10.04 8.27 -0.11
N LEU A 350 9.39 8.26 1.05
CA LEU A 350 9.62 9.19 2.16
C LEU A 350 9.92 8.40 3.43
N LEU A 351 10.96 8.83 4.13
CA LEU A 351 11.32 8.40 5.47
C LEU A 351 11.41 9.62 6.38
N ILE A 352 10.80 9.54 7.56
CA ILE A 352 11.05 10.49 8.63
C ILE A 352 11.39 9.69 9.88
N GLN A 353 12.58 9.87 10.40
CA GLN A 353 13.01 9.28 11.66
C GLN A 353 13.10 10.37 12.71
N ALA A 354 12.57 10.11 13.91
CA ALA A 354 12.67 11.01 15.04
C ALA A 354 13.09 10.24 16.30
N VAL A 355 14.13 10.73 16.98
CA VAL A 355 14.48 10.35 18.34
C VAL A 355 13.82 11.36 19.27
N PRO A 356 12.85 10.96 20.10
CA PRO A 356 12.33 11.88 21.10
C PRO A 356 13.46 12.20 22.08
N SER A 357 13.90 13.46 22.12
CA SER A 357 14.90 13.93 23.06
C SER A 357 14.43 13.52 24.46
N SER A 358 15.23 12.70 25.16
CA SER A 358 14.88 12.22 26.49
C SER A 358 14.47 13.42 27.31
N VAL A 359 13.18 13.48 27.69
CA VAL A 359 12.66 14.51 28.58
C VAL A 359 13.49 14.39 29.85
N HIS A 360 14.56 15.18 29.91
CA HIS A 360 15.39 15.27 31.09
C HIS A 360 14.44 15.68 32.21
N SER A 361 14.58 14.99 33.32
CA SER A 361 13.86 15.15 34.57
C SER A 361 13.84 16.61 35.05
N GLN A 362 13.03 17.45 34.42
CA GLN A 362 12.62 18.71 35.00
C GLN A 362 11.68 18.35 36.14
N LYS A 363 12.10 18.77 37.34
CA LYS A 363 11.42 18.51 38.60
C LYS A 363 9.94 18.87 38.49
N ARG A 364 9.13 18.03 39.11
CA ARG A 364 7.68 17.89 39.03
C ARG A 364 6.84 19.08 39.56
N ASP A 365 7.42 20.25 39.83
CA ASP A 365 6.78 21.26 40.67
C ASP A 365 6.22 22.48 39.93
N GLU A 366 6.32 22.55 38.60
CA GLU A 366 5.49 23.47 37.80
C GLU A 366 4.95 22.71 36.60
N VAL A 367 3.65 22.37 36.65
CA VAL A 367 2.90 21.78 35.54
C VAL A 367 2.67 22.86 34.48
N THR A 368 3.75 23.30 33.85
CA THR A 368 3.72 24.01 32.58
C THR A 368 4.33 23.06 31.55
N LEU A 369 3.43 22.26 30.96
CA LEU A 369 3.49 21.74 29.59
C LEU A 369 4.89 21.46 29.04
N ILE A 370 5.27 20.18 29.13
CA ILE A 370 6.09 19.42 28.18
C ILE A 370 6.71 20.31 27.08
N SER A 371 7.98 20.66 27.34
CA SER A 371 8.84 21.56 26.58
C SER A 371 8.92 21.26 25.06
N PRO A 372 9.22 22.28 24.22
CA PRO A 372 8.75 22.37 22.83
C PRO A 372 9.33 21.41 21.78
N MET A 373 10.17 20.45 22.13
CA MET A 373 10.71 19.50 21.12
C MET A 373 9.73 18.37 20.78
N LEU A 374 8.73 18.13 21.65
CA LEU A 374 7.61 17.24 21.34
C LEU A 374 6.39 17.99 20.77
N THR A 375 6.32 19.33 20.95
CA THR A 375 5.27 20.18 20.35
C THR A 375 5.68 20.84 19.03
N LYS A 376 6.98 20.85 18.68
CA LYS A 376 7.48 21.34 17.38
C LYS A 376 7.65 20.14 16.42
N ARG A 377 6.53 19.88 15.74
CA ARG A 377 6.16 18.72 14.93
C ARG A 377 7.01 18.53 13.67
N PRO A 378 7.37 17.29 13.26
CA PRO A 378 7.29 16.93 11.85
C PRO A 378 5.80 16.89 11.45
N PRO A 379 5.36 17.61 10.41
CA PRO A 379 3.98 17.54 9.95
C PRO A 379 3.63 16.10 9.53
N GLY A 380 2.46 15.61 9.96
CA GLY A 380 1.84 14.39 9.42
C GLY A 380 1.83 13.11 10.27
N ARG A 381 1.90 13.22 11.60
CA ARG A 381 1.60 12.06 12.49
C ARG A 381 0.11 11.67 12.42
N PHE A 382 -0.17 10.37 12.44
CA PHE A 382 -1.54 9.82 12.38
C PHE A 382 -2.30 9.83 13.70
N ILE A 383 -1.59 10.03 14.82
CA ILE A 383 -2.19 10.11 16.16
C ILE A 383 -2.11 11.57 16.61
N SER A 384 -3.25 12.22 16.88
CA SER A 384 -3.25 13.60 17.33
C SER A 384 -2.63 13.73 18.73
N ASP A 385 -1.89 14.82 18.94
CA ASP A 385 -1.36 15.21 20.25
C ASP A 385 -2.50 15.33 21.28
N GLU A 386 -3.68 15.73 20.86
CA GLU A 386 -4.85 15.97 21.72
C GLU A 386 -5.43 14.67 22.27
N GLU A 387 -5.44 13.55 21.53
CA GLU A 387 -5.87 12.26 22.07
C GLU A 387 -4.77 11.48 22.79
N LEU A 388 -3.51 11.61 22.38
CA LEU A 388 -2.38 11.13 23.18
C LEU A 388 -2.31 11.86 24.54
N ALA A 389 -2.58 13.18 24.54
CA ALA A 389 -2.64 14.01 25.74
C ALA A 389 -3.91 13.79 26.56
N ASN A 390 -5.08 13.62 25.92
CA ASN A 390 -6.35 13.41 26.63
C ASN A 390 -6.50 11.98 27.14
N ASN A 391 -5.98 10.98 26.42
CA ASN A 391 -6.09 9.59 26.85
C ASN A 391 -4.88 9.07 27.62
N ARG A 392 -3.74 9.79 27.64
CA ARG A 392 -2.53 9.41 28.42
C ARG A 392 -2.14 7.94 28.23
N ILE A 393 -2.53 7.31 27.11
CA ILE A 393 -2.46 5.86 26.93
C ILE A 393 -1.00 5.40 26.91
N PHE A 394 -0.11 6.25 26.39
CA PHE A 394 1.33 6.07 26.39
C PHE A 394 2.04 7.05 27.35
N GLU A 395 1.33 7.66 28.30
CA GLU A 395 1.96 8.50 29.32
C GLU A 395 2.93 7.64 30.14
N GLY A 396 4.16 8.14 30.32
CA GLY A 396 5.24 7.40 30.97
C GLY A 396 5.99 6.41 30.07
N CYS A 397 5.57 6.21 28.81
CA CYS A 397 6.37 5.44 27.85
C CYS A 397 7.55 6.28 27.34
N GLN A 398 8.77 5.87 27.67
CA GLN A 398 9.97 6.25 26.94
C GLN A 398 9.98 5.56 25.57
N MET A 399 9.94 6.34 24.50
CA MET A 399 10.18 5.87 23.13
C MET A 399 11.67 5.92 22.81
N ALA A 400 12.18 4.90 22.10
CA ALA A 400 13.54 4.88 21.59
C ALA A 400 13.65 5.71 20.31
N PHE A 401 12.74 5.49 19.36
CA PHE A 401 12.58 6.29 18.15
C PHE A 401 11.20 6.05 17.52
N VAL A 402 10.84 6.93 16.59
CA VAL A 402 9.69 6.78 15.70
C VAL A 402 10.20 6.86 14.27
N LEU A 403 9.70 5.98 13.40
CA LEU A 403 10.02 5.96 11.98
C LEU A 403 8.74 6.01 11.17
N HIS A 404 8.58 7.03 10.35
CA HIS A 404 7.50 7.15 9.38
C HIS A 404 8.03 6.77 8.00
N GLY A 405 7.37 5.83 7.33
CA GLY A 405 7.63 5.47 5.94
C GLY A 405 6.39 5.74 5.10
N ALA A 406 6.54 6.37 3.94
CA ALA A 406 5.45 6.61 3.01
C ALA A 406 5.85 6.38 1.55
N ARG A 407 4.89 5.99 0.71
CA ARG A 407 5.00 5.90 -0.76
C ARG A 407 3.83 6.60 -1.43
N THR A 408 3.89 6.68 -2.76
CA THR A 408 2.84 7.24 -3.62
C THR A 408 2.44 8.65 -3.17
N PHE A 409 3.44 9.49 -2.89
CA PHE A 409 3.18 10.81 -2.32
C PHE A 409 2.61 11.74 -3.40
N ALA A 410 1.30 11.97 -3.38
CA ALA A 410 0.65 12.96 -4.24
C ALA A 410 0.68 14.34 -3.58
N PHE A 411 1.30 15.33 -4.24
CA PHE A 411 1.33 16.71 -3.73
C PHE A 411 -0.07 17.33 -3.82
N ASN A 412 -0.79 17.40 -2.70
CA ASN A 412 -2.10 18.05 -2.64
C ASN A 412 -1.94 19.57 -2.54
N GLY A 413 -1.56 20.25 -3.62
CA GLY A 413 -1.65 21.72 -3.80
C GLY A 413 -1.26 22.62 -2.61
N GLY A 414 -0.47 22.15 -1.65
CA GLY A 414 -0.42 22.67 -0.28
C GLY A 414 0.71 22.06 0.55
N ILE A 415 1.02 22.68 1.68
CA ILE A 415 2.19 22.42 2.54
C ILE A 415 1.89 21.24 3.53
N GLY A 416 1.23 20.18 3.08
CA GLY A 416 0.93 18.99 3.89
C GLY A 416 1.79 17.79 3.48
N LEU A 417 1.90 16.76 4.34
CA LEU A 417 2.16 15.43 3.82
C LEU A 417 0.96 15.07 2.93
N GLY A 418 1.22 14.75 1.67
CA GLY A 418 0.20 14.44 0.67
C GLY A 418 -0.62 13.22 1.02
N ASN A 419 -1.66 12.94 0.22
CA ASN A 419 -2.37 11.67 0.30
C ASN A 419 -1.41 10.57 -0.17
N GLY A 420 -0.82 9.83 0.76
CA GLY A 420 0.11 8.73 0.49
C GLY A 420 -0.19 7.53 1.36
N GLN A 421 0.24 6.36 0.91
CA GLN A 421 0.20 5.13 1.72
C GLN A 421 1.39 5.12 2.66
N CYS A 422 1.19 4.89 3.95
CA CYS A 422 2.28 5.04 4.91
C CYS A 422 2.06 4.27 6.21
N ALA A 423 3.14 4.14 6.97
CA ALA A 423 3.11 3.60 8.32
C ALA A 423 4.08 4.33 9.25
N ASP A 424 3.68 4.48 10.50
CA ASP A 424 4.51 4.88 11.63
C ASP A 424 4.91 3.63 12.42
N VAL A 425 6.21 3.40 12.55
CA VAL A 425 6.82 2.38 13.40
C VAL A 425 7.36 3.06 14.65
N ILE A 426 6.75 2.76 15.78
CA ILE A 426 7.13 3.28 17.10
C ILE A 426 7.86 2.19 17.87
N VAL A 427 9.10 2.46 18.27
CA VAL A 427 9.89 1.55 19.08
C VAL A 427 10.03 2.11 20.49
N PHE A 428 9.59 1.34 21.48
CA PHE A 428 9.66 1.69 22.89
C PHE A 428 11.00 1.29 23.51
N GLY A 429 11.49 2.10 24.44
CA GLY A 429 12.63 1.73 25.28
C GLY A 429 12.31 0.56 26.21
N ASP A 430 13.33 -0.15 26.68
CA ASP A 430 13.18 -1.39 27.47
C ASP A 430 12.26 -1.22 28.69
N ARG A 431 12.36 -0.07 29.37
CA ARG A 431 11.56 0.24 30.57
C ARG A 431 10.07 0.44 30.26
N SER A 432 9.72 0.70 29.00
CA SER A 432 8.38 1.08 28.57
C SER A 432 7.58 -0.08 27.96
N VAL A 433 8.19 -1.24 27.74
CA VAL A 433 7.54 -2.37 27.06
C VAL A 433 6.27 -2.81 27.79
N GLY A 434 6.32 -2.93 29.12
CA GLY A 434 5.15 -3.31 29.91
C GLY A 434 4.02 -2.28 29.87
N VAL A 435 4.37 -0.99 29.87
CA VAL A 435 3.41 0.12 29.76
C VAL A 435 2.79 0.13 28.36
N ALA A 436 3.60 -0.03 27.31
CA ALA A 436 3.14 -0.13 25.93
C ALA A 436 2.20 -1.33 25.72
N ARG A 437 2.49 -2.49 26.32
CA ARG A 437 1.59 -3.65 26.29
C ARG A 437 0.23 -3.34 26.91
N SER A 438 0.24 -2.70 28.09
CA SER A 438 -1.00 -2.27 28.77
C SER A 438 -1.77 -1.21 27.96
N ALA A 439 -1.04 -0.35 27.26
CA ALA A 439 -1.60 0.64 26.35
C ALA A 439 -2.33 -0.01 25.16
N ILE A 440 -1.71 -1.01 24.53
CA ILE A 440 -2.30 -1.78 23.43
C ILE A 440 -3.56 -2.54 23.89
N GLU A 441 -3.57 -3.11 25.09
CA GLU A 441 -4.77 -3.75 25.66
C GLU A 441 -5.96 -2.78 25.74
N ARG A 442 -5.71 -1.55 26.20
CA ARG A 442 -6.74 -0.50 26.25
C ARG A 442 -7.19 -0.07 24.85
N LEU A 443 -6.30 -0.08 23.87
CA LEU A 443 -6.64 0.20 22.48
C LEU A 443 -7.46 -0.96 21.87
N ARG A 444 -7.20 -2.20 22.26
CA ARG A 444 -7.98 -3.38 21.84
C ARG A 444 -9.43 -3.33 22.31
N SER A 445 -9.73 -2.73 23.47
CA SER A 445 -11.13 -2.54 23.90
C SER A 445 -11.84 -1.40 23.17
N ARG A 446 -11.09 -0.51 22.51
CA ARG A 446 -11.61 0.65 21.76
C ARG A 446 -11.65 0.42 20.25
N SER A 447 -10.91 -0.57 19.75
CA SER A 447 -10.89 -0.90 18.33
C SER A 447 -12.27 -1.34 17.87
N LYS A 448 -12.66 -0.88 16.69
CA LYS A 448 -13.94 -1.22 16.07
C LYS A 448 -13.93 -2.63 15.51
N PHE A 449 -12.81 -2.99 14.88
CA PHE A 449 -12.62 -4.28 14.26
C PHE A 449 -11.26 -4.85 14.61
N LYS A 450 -11.20 -6.17 14.65
CA LYS A 450 -9.97 -6.93 14.89
C LYS A 450 -9.85 -7.97 13.80
N GLN A 451 -8.69 -8.06 13.20
CA GLN A 451 -8.38 -9.08 12.20
C GLN A 451 -6.97 -9.58 12.37
N VAL A 452 -6.68 -10.78 11.87
CA VAL A 452 -5.31 -11.31 11.87
C VAL A 452 -4.72 -11.19 10.48
N ILE A 453 -3.63 -10.42 10.35
CA ILE A 453 -2.88 -10.23 9.11
C ILE A 453 -1.48 -10.75 9.33
N GLU A 454 -1.02 -11.65 8.47
CA GLU A 454 0.31 -12.26 8.58
C GLU A 454 0.59 -12.79 10.00
N GLY A 455 -0.43 -13.40 10.63
CA GLY A 455 -0.36 -13.94 12.00
C GLY A 455 -0.31 -12.91 13.13
N VAL A 456 -0.49 -11.62 12.83
CA VAL A 456 -0.48 -10.53 13.81
C VAL A 456 -1.90 -9.95 13.94
N GLU A 457 -2.34 -9.72 15.18
CA GLU A 457 -3.58 -8.99 15.45
C GLU A 457 -3.45 -7.53 14.99
N VAL A 458 -4.35 -7.12 14.11
CA VAL A 458 -4.49 -5.76 13.61
C VAL A 458 -5.82 -5.21 14.10
N LEU A 459 -5.71 -4.10 14.82
CA LEU A 459 -6.82 -3.31 15.33
C LEU A 459 -7.17 -2.25 14.29
N SER A 460 -8.44 -2.15 13.93
CA SER A 460 -8.95 -1.09 13.06
C SER A 460 -9.76 -0.10 13.87
N PHE A 461 -9.56 1.18 13.53
CA PHE A 461 -10.29 2.29 14.10
C PHE A 461 -10.96 3.05 12.96
N ASP A 462 -12.25 3.34 13.11
CA ASP A 462 -12.91 4.36 12.28
C ASP A 462 -12.09 5.64 12.42
N SER A 463 -11.83 6.32 11.30
CA SER A 463 -11.06 7.57 11.32
C SER A 463 -11.65 8.49 12.40
N PRO A 464 -10.89 8.80 13.46
CA PRO A 464 -11.32 9.86 14.34
C PRO A 464 -10.91 11.21 13.68
N PRO A 465 -11.51 12.36 14.03
CA PRO A 465 -11.44 13.68 13.34
C PRO A 465 -10.03 14.30 13.16
N PHE A 466 -8.99 13.52 13.40
CA PHE A 466 -7.58 13.83 13.54
C PHE A 466 -6.80 13.82 12.21
N SER A 467 -7.49 14.13 11.12
CA SER A 467 -6.85 14.37 9.82
C SER A 467 -6.57 15.87 9.65
N PHE A 468 -5.28 16.24 9.66
CA PHE A 468 -4.83 17.50 9.04
C PHE A 468 -4.83 17.41 7.51
N ALA A 469 -5.12 16.25 6.91
CA ALA A 469 -5.55 16.17 5.52
C ALA A 469 -7.00 16.68 5.41
N ARG A 470 -7.20 17.98 5.71
CA ARG A 470 -8.36 18.79 5.27
C ARG A 470 -8.34 19.02 3.75
N GLY A 471 -7.85 18.04 2.99
CA GLY A 471 -8.06 17.94 1.55
C GLY A 471 -9.30 17.08 1.31
N ALA A 472 -10.48 17.70 1.42
CA ALA A 472 -11.76 17.22 0.90
C ALA A 472 -11.96 15.69 0.77
N GLY A 473 -12.34 15.03 1.87
CA GLY A 473 -13.29 13.90 1.81
C GLY A 473 -12.73 12.50 1.58
N THR A 474 -11.65 12.11 2.24
CA THR A 474 -11.34 10.67 2.41
C THR A 474 -11.45 10.29 3.88
N ALA A 475 -12.64 9.81 4.26
CA ALA A 475 -12.80 9.00 5.47
C ALA A 475 -11.92 7.74 5.29
N GLY A 476 -10.98 7.50 6.18
CA GLY A 476 -10.05 6.38 6.04
C GLY A 476 -9.80 5.69 7.37
N SER A 477 -9.99 4.38 7.42
CA SER A 477 -9.69 3.55 8.59
C SER A 477 -8.20 3.65 8.96
N GLN A 478 -7.89 3.71 10.26
CA GLN A 478 -6.53 3.54 10.75
C GLN A 478 -6.32 2.10 11.23
N TYR A 479 -5.15 1.56 10.94
CA TYR A 479 -4.76 0.20 11.32
C TYR A 479 -3.58 0.24 12.28
N LEU A 480 -3.68 -0.51 13.37
CA LEU A 480 -2.69 -0.53 14.43
C LEU A 480 -2.37 -1.97 14.81
N CYS A 481 -1.10 -2.31 14.98
CA CYS A 481 -0.70 -3.61 15.51
C CYS A 481 0.58 -3.53 16.35
N SER A 482 0.78 -4.56 17.18
CA SER A 482 2.02 -4.75 17.94
C SER A 482 2.66 -6.07 17.53
N PRO A 483 3.47 -6.07 16.47
CA PRO A 483 4.05 -7.30 15.92
C PRO A 483 5.12 -7.92 16.82
N LEU A 484 5.76 -7.12 17.68
CA LEU A 484 6.83 -7.51 18.59
C LEU A 484 6.70 -6.76 19.92
N ASP A 485 7.28 -7.31 20.97
CA ASP A 485 7.37 -6.61 22.26
C ASP A 485 8.06 -5.25 22.11
N GLY A 486 7.38 -4.18 22.54
CA GLY A 486 7.91 -2.82 22.47
C GLY A 486 7.95 -2.24 21.05
N VAL A 487 7.26 -2.84 20.09
CA VAL A 487 7.07 -2.28 18.74
C VAL A 487 5.58 -2.09 18.48
N LEU A 488 5.21 -0.91 18.01
CA LEU A 488 3.87 -0.57 17.58
C LEU A 488 3.93 -0.03 16.16
N ILE A 489 3.05 -0.51 15.28
CA ILE A 489 2.95 -0.04 13.91
C ILE A 489 1.56 0.52 13.70
N ALA A 490 1.46 1.76 13.25
CA ALA A 490 0.23 2.41 12.83
C ALA A 490 0.29 2.69 11.33
N SER A 491 -0.78 2.47 10.59
CA SER A 491 -0.84 2.71 9.14
C SER A 491 -2.20 3.25 8.73
N ASN A 492 -2.21 4.09 7.69
CA ASN A 492 -3.43 4.63 7.09
C ASN A 492 -3.94 3.78 5.92
N GLU A 493 -3.24 2.71 5.54
CA GLU A 493 -3.60 1.87 4.40
C GLU A 493 -3.25 0.41 4.69
N LEU A 494 -4.22 -0.48 4.44
CA LEU A 494 -4.14 -1.88 4.85
C LEU A 494 -3.09 -2.66 4.05
N GLY A 495 -2.97 -2.39 2.75
CA GLY A 495 -1.97 -2.99 1.87
C GLY A 495 -0.55 -2.68 2.30
N TYR A 496 -0.25 -1.41 2.63
CA TYR A 496 1.04 -0.98 3.16
C TYR A 496 1.38 -1.72 4.46
N LEU A 497 0.44 -1.77 5.41
CA LEU A 497 0.63 -2.52 6.66
C LEU A 497 0.85 -4.03 6.42
N ARG A 498 0.06 -4.63 5.52
CA ARG A 498 0.18 -6.05 5.16
C ARG A 498 1.56 -6.33 4.57
N GLU A 499 2.05 -5.47 3.67
CA GLU A 499 3.40 -5.60 3.11
C GLU A 499 4.48 -5.48 4.19
N VAL A 500 4.34 -4.52 5.13
CA VAL A 500 5.27 -4.39 6.27
C VAL A 500 5.33 -5.67 7.09
N LEU A 501 4.17 -6.21 7.49
CA LEU A 501 4.10 -7.45 8.28
C LEU A 501 4.62 -8.66 7.50
N TYR A 502 4.32 -8.74 6.21
CA TYR A 502 4.80 -9.80 5.33
C TYR A 502 6.33 -9.77 5.25
N ARG A 503 6.96 -8.60 5.13
CA ARG A 503 8.41 -8.43 5.05
C ARG A 503 9.13 -8.62 6.38
N MET A 504 8.44 -8.35 7.49
CA MET A 504 8.91 -8.77 8.81
C MET A 504 8.98 -10.30 8.88
N ARG A 505 7.92 -11.00 8.45
CA ARG A 505 7.87 -12.47 8.48
C ARG A 505 8.80 -13.14 7.47
N ASN A 506 8.89 -12.58 6.27
CA ASN A 506 9.60 -13.12 5.13
C ASN A 506 10.74 -12.18 4.77
N PRO A 507 11.96 -12.45 5.27
CA PRO A 507 13.13 -11.64 5.03
C PRO A 507 13.34 -11.32 3.54
N SER A 508 13.10 -10.07 3.14
CA SER A 508 13.50 -9.58 1.82
C SER A 508 14.96 -9.13 1.83
N GLU A 509 15.66 -9.33 0.71
CA GLU A 509 16.99 -8.76 0.45
C GLU A 509 16.88 -7.27 0.09
N LEU A 510 15.80 -6.90 -0.61
CA LEU A 510 15.51 -5.51 -0.94
C LEU A 510 15.02 -4.81 0.31
N ARG A 511 15.57 -3.64 0.64
CA ARG A 511 15.08 -2.75 1.70
C ARG A 511 14.57 -1.44 1.12
N ALA A 512 13.70 -0.75 1.86
CA ALA A 512 13.43 0.65 1.58
C ALA A 512 14.75 1.43 1.56
N PHE A 513 14.92 2.30 0.57
CA PHE A 513 16.12 3.13 0.39
C PHE A 513 17.43 2.34 0.27
N PRO A 514 17.71 1.68 -0.87
CA PRO A 514 18.86 0.78 -1.06
C PRO A 514 20.21 1.25 -0.50
N GLU A 515 21.09 0.34 -0.05
CA GLU A 515 22.39 0.68 0.58
C GLU A 515 23.34 1.48 -0.30
N ASP A 516 23.21 1.31 -1.60
CA ASP A 516 24.00 1.96 -2.63
C ASP A 516 23.48 3.35 -3.01
N LEU A 517 22.40 3.84 -2.37
CA LEU A 517 21.93 5.21 -2.58
C LEU A 517 23.04 6.21 -2.22
N PRO A 518 23.49 7.06 -3.17
CA PRO A 518 24.58 8.01 -2.93
C PRO A 518 24.25 8.99 -1.80
N GLU A 519 22.97 9.29 -1.58
CA GLU A 519 22.47 10.18 -0.55
C GLU A 519 22.76 9.66 0.87
N TRP A 520 23.01 8.36 1.07
CA TRP A 520 23.41 7.82 2.39
C TRP A 520 24.69 8.46 2.94
N LYS A 521 25.56 8.99 2.06
CA LYS A 521 26.78 9.70 2.47
C LYS A 521 26.50 11.05 3.12
N LEU A 522 25.32 11.61 2.86
CA LEU A 522 24.90 12.90 3.39
C LEU A 522 24.14 12.76 4.71
N VAL A 523 23.53 11.60 4.95
CA VAL A 523 22.69 11.32 6.12
C VAL A 523 23.52 11.33 7.42
N ASP A 524 23.21 12.27 8.32
CA ASP A 524 23.68 12.21 9.71
C ASP A 524 22.83 11.22 10.52
N ASP A 525 23.41 10.06 10.83
CA ASP A 525 22.74 9.01 11.61
C ASP A 525 22.57 9.33 13.10
N LYS A 526 23.10 10.48 13.56
CA LYS A 526 22.98 10.96 14.93
C LYS A 526 21.96 12.09 15.09
N ALA A 527 21.37 12.58 13.99
CA ALA A 527 20.38 13.63 14.06
C ALA A 527 19.15 13.15 14.88
N ASP A 528 18.63 14.02 15.75
CA ASP A 528 17.39 13.75 16.50
C ASP A 528 16.18 13.69 15.56
N LEU A 529 16.28 14.30 14.37
CA LEU A 529 15.30 14.25 13.31
C LEU A 529 16.02 14.07 11.98
N LEU A 530 15.69 13.00 11.27
CA LEU A 530 16.13 12.73 9.91
C LEU A 530 14.92 12.71 8.99
N VAL A 531 14.99 13.44 7.89
CA VAL A 531 14.00 13.37 6.81
C VAL A 531 14.70 13.03 5.52
N PHE A 532 14.25 11.96 4.88
CA PHE A 532 14.83 11.45 3.65
C PHE A 532 13.72 11.23 2.64
N ARG A 533 13.87 11.75 1.42
CA ARG A 533 12.93 11.48 0.33
C ARG A 533 13.69 11.06 -0.91
N HIS A 534 13.34 9.89 -1.44
CA HIS A 534 13.80 9.39 -2.73
C HIS A 534 12.57 9.16 -3.61
N SER A 535 12.49 9.87 -4.72
CA SER A 535 11.50 9.57 -5.75
C SER A 535 12.23 9.04 -6.97
N GLU A 536 11.95 7.78 -7.34
CA GLU A 536 12.42 7.20 -8.62
C GLU A 536 11.86 7.93 -9.83
N PHE A 537 10.83 8.77 -9.64
CA PHE A 537 10.48 9.80 -10.59
C PHE A 537 11.71 10.67 -10.83
N ARG A 538 12.49 10.30 -11.85
CA ARG A 538 13.27 11.25 -12.63
C ARG A 538 12.26 12.31 -13.00
N VAL A 539 12.22 13.39 -12.23
CA VAL A 539 11.66 14.66 -12.63
C VAL A 539 12.08 14.80 -14.08
N VAL A 540 11.11 14.78 -14.99
CA VAL A 540 11.33 14.95 -16.43
C VAL A 540 12.41 16.01 -16.57
N PRO A 541 13.56 15.75 -17.22
CA PRO A 541 14.73 16.62 -17.16
C PRO A 541 14.33 18.09 -17.26
N GLY A 542 14.49 18.79 -16.13
CA GLY A 542 13.89 20.09 -15.89
C GLY A 542 13.14 20.15 -14.56
N LEU A 543 13.87 20.37 -13.47
CA LEU A 543 13.33 21.05 -12.30
C LEU A 543 12.66 22.35 -12.78
N VAL A 544 11.36 22.52 -12.53
CA VAL A 544 10.61 23.73 -12.90
C VAL A 544 10.09 24.37 -11.63
N ALA A 545 10.61 25.55 -11.30
CA ALA A 545 9.93 26.47 -10.40
C ALA A 545 8.84 27.21 -11.20
N TYR A 546 7.63 27.30 -10.65
CA TYR A 546 6.49 27.98 -11.27
C TYR A 546 6.18 29.28 -10.53
N ARG A 547 6.18 30.41 -11.25
CA ARG A 547 5.62 31.70 -10.82
C ARG A 547 5.03 32.41 -12.05
N PHE A 548 3.78 32.87 -11.96
CA PHE A 548 3.08 33.64 -13.02
C PHE A 548 3.09 33.04 -14.44
N GLY A 549 2.94 31.72 -14.57
CA GLY A 549 2.78 31.08 -15.88
C GLY A 549 4.04 31.06 -16.77
N ARG A 550 5.22 31.35 -16.22
CA ARG A 550 6.50 31.18 -16.93
C ARG A 550 7.33 30.04 -16.32
N LYS A 551 7.97 29.27 -17.20
CA LYS A 551 8.76 28.07 -16.89
C LYS A 551 10.26 28.37 -16.95
N TRP A 552 11.00 27.91 -15.95
CA TRP A 552 12.46 28.11 -15.84
C TRP A 552 13.18 26.81 -15.49
N THR A 553 14.41 26.65 -15.97
CA THR A 553 15.31 25.50 -15.69
C THR A 553 16.34 25.87 -14.62
N ILE A 554 16.93 24.89 -13.91
CA ILE A 554 18.02 25.14 -12.93
C ILE A 554 19.15 25.98 -13.54
N LYS A 555 19.48 25.73 -14.81
CA LYS A 555 20.51 26.46 -15.55
C LYS A 555 20.13 27.92 -15.85
N GLN A 556 18.84 28.24 -15.86
CA GLN A 556 18.34 29.62 -15.93
C GLN A 556 18.30 30.26 -14.54
N LEU A 557 17.90 29.50 -13.51
CA LEU A 557 17.93 29.92 -12.10
C LEU A 557 19.35 30.24 -11.60
N SER A 558 20.37 29.49 -12.04
CA SER A 558 21.77 29.72 -11.63
C SER A 558 22.40 30.96 -12.25
N ASN A 559 21.82 31.48 -13.32
CA ASN A 559 22.39 32.56 -14.12
C ASN A 559 21.61 33.88 -13.95
N ASP A 560 20.59 33.91 -13.10
CA ASP A 560 19.72 35.06 -12.87
C ASP A 560 19.68 35.43 -11.37
N PRO A 561 20.55 36.37 -10.93
CA PRO A 561 20.63 36.81 -9.53
C PRO A 561 19.33 37.45 -9.03
N GLU A 562 18.61 38.13 -9.93
CA GLU A 562 17.35 38.80 -9.61
C GLU A 562 16.27 37.77 -9.25
N MET A 563 16.28 36.62 -9.93
CA MET A 563 15.37 35.50 -9.66
C MET A 563 15.66 34.77 -8.34
N LEU A 564 16.94 34.63 -7.94
CA LEU A 564 17.30 34.10 -6.62
C LEU A 564 16.81 35.02 -5.49
N GLU A 565 16.88 36.34 -5.71
CA GLU A 565 16.31 37.32 -4.78
C GLU A 565 14.78 37.25 -4.76
N ASP A 566 14.15 37.03 -5.91
CA ASP A 566 12.69 36.90 -6.06
C ASP A 566 12.13 35.62 -5.39
N LEU A 567 12.89 34.52 -5.46
CA LEU A 567 12.63 33.28 -4.70
C LEU A 567 12.78 33.52 -3.20
N ARG A 568 13.82 34.26 -2.80
CA ARG A 568 14.04 34.67 -1.41
C ARG A 568 12.90 35.55 -0.90
N ASP A 569 12.39 36.48 -1.71
CA ASP A 569 11.30 37.37 -1.34
C ASP A 569 9.95 36.67 -1.33
N THR A 570 9.70 35.75 -2.28
CA THR A 570 8.51 34.88 -2.23
C THR A 570 8.53 33.99 -0.99
N TRP A 571 9.70 33.50 -0.61
CA TRP A 571 9.91 32.74 0.62
C TRP A 571 9.60 33.58 1.86
N LYS A 572 10.16 34.80 1.95
CA LYS A 572 9.83 35.76 3.03
C LYS A 572 8.32 36.01 3.10
N HIS A 573 7.67 36.23 1.96
CA HIS A 573 6.26 36.55 1.90
C HIS A 573 5.37 35.36 2.29
N MET A 574 5.74 34.13 1.90
CA MET A 574 5.07 32.91 2.34
C MET A 574 5.19 32.68 3.85
N ILE A 575 6.37 32.95 4.42
CA ILE A 575 6.59 32.90 5.88
C ILE A 575 5.68 33.94 6.57
N ASN A 576 5.65 35.17 6.08
CA ASN A 576 4.91 36.27 6.71
C ASN A 576 3.38 36.12 6.58
N TYR A 577 2.90 35.61 5.45
CA TYR A 577 1.47 35.31 5.25
C TYR A 577 0.97 34.26 6.26
N LYS A 578 1.82 33.30 6.62
CA LYS A 578 1.44 32.23 7.56
C LYS A 578 1.73 32.57 9.01
N GLN A 579 2.75 33.37 9.29
CA GLN A 579 3.09 33.86 10.63
C GLN A 579 3.66 35.28 10.53
N PRO A 580 2.80 36.31 10.72
CA PRO A 580 3.22 37.70 10.69
C PRO A 580 4.35 37.98 11.69
N GLY A 581 5.49 38.48 11.22
CA GLY A 581 6.62 38.91 12.06
C GLY A 581 7.84 37.98 12.15
N LEU A 582 7.88 36.84 11.42
CA LEU A 582 9.07 35.97 11.40
C LEU A 582 10.20 36.44 10.47
N GLU A 583 9.94 37.38 9.55
CA GLU A 583 10.87 37.79 8.50
C GLU A 583 12.21 38.34 9.04
N SER A 584 12.20 38.94 10.23
CA SER A 584 13.38 39.58 10.83
C SER A 584 14.37 38.59 11.45
N ARG A 585 14.04 37.30 11.52
CA ARG A 585 14.83 36.27 12.22
C ARG A 585 15.24 35.09 11.35
N SER A 586 14.94 35.09 10.05
CA SER A 586 15.31 34.00 9.14
C SER A 586 16.36 34.43 8.11
N THR A 587 17.45 33.69 7.97
CA THR A 587 18.36 33.78 6.83
C THR A 587 18.08 32.64 5.85
N PHE A 588 18.09 32.96 4.56
CA PHE A 588 17.88 32.02 3.46
C PHE A 588 19.10 32.05 2.55
N ASN A 589 19.84 30.94 2.54
CA ASN A 589 21.01 30.72 1.69
C ASN A 589 20.66 29.64 0.66
N ALA A 590 20.74 30.00 -0.61
CA ALA A 590 20.64 29.04 -1.71
C ALA A 590 21.98 29.02 -2.43
N THR A 591 22.60 27.84 -2.54
CA THR A 591 23.86 27.64 -3.27
C THR A 591 23.66 26.57 -4.33
N ILE A 592 24.25 26.78 -5.51
CA ILE A 592 24.20 25.79 -6.59
C ILE A 592 25.63 25.28 -6.82
N GLN A 593 25.83 23.97 -6.67
CA GLN A 593 27.11 23.32 -6.94
C GLN A 593 26.84 22.04 -7.75
N ASP A 594 27.57 21.84 -8.85
CA ASP A 594 27.49 20.63 -9.69
C ASP A 594 26.07 20.23 -10.15
N SER A 595 25.23 21.22 -10.47
CA SER A 595 23.81 21.04 -10.85
C SER A 595 22.86 20.64 -9.70
N LEU A 596 23.34 20.71 -8.46
CA LEU A 596 22.56 20.52 -7.23
C LEU A 596 22.25 21.89 -6.60
N LEU A 597 20.98 22.18 -6.31
CA LEU A 597 20.58 23.38 -5.55
C LEU A 597 20.46 23.02 -4.07
N THR A 598 21.39 23.50 -3.25
CA THR A 598 21.33 23.37 -1.79
C THR A 598 20.64 24.60 -1.21
N VAL A 599 19.54 24.40 -0.48
CA VAL A 599 18.81 25.47 0.20
C VAL A 599 18.93 25.28 1.71
N GLU A 600 19.55 26.24 2.37
CA GLU A 600 19.71 26.31 3.81
C GLU A 600 18.88 27.48 4.35
N THR A 601 17.98 27.19 5.29
CA THR A 601 17.19 28.23 5.98
C THR A 601 17.49 28.16 7.46
N VAL A 602 18.08 29.22 8.01
CA VAL A 602 18.41 29.32 9.44
C VAL A 602 17.45 30.33 10.06
N VAL A 603 16.72 29.94 11.10
CA VAL A 603 15.85 30.85 11.86
C VAL A 603 16.45 31.05 13.24
N GLU A 604 16.89 32.26 13.57
CA GLU A 604 17.46 32.60 14.88
C GLU A 604 16.47 32.27 16.00
N GLY A 605 16.87 31.33 16.85
CA GLY A 605 16.17 30.97 18.08
C GLY A 605 15.11 29.88 17.98
N ASN A 606 14.86 29.27 16.81
CA ASN A 606 14.04 28.04 16.67
C ASN A 606 14.22 27.39 15.29
N SER A 607 14.95 26.27 15.24
CA SER A 607 15.15 25.43 14.06
C SER A 607 13.92 24.55 13.81
N LEU A 608 13.01 24.86 12.87
CA LEU A 608 12.10 23.83 12.29
C LEU A 608 11.26 24.23 11.05
N MET A 609 11.32 25.45 10.51
CA MET A 609 10.46 25.83 9.37
C MET A 609 11.12 25.78 7.97
N GLY A 610 12.27 25.13 7.83
CA GLY A 610 12.99 24.98 6.53
C GLY A 610 12.77 23.65 5.80
N ILE A 611 12.11 22.66 6.43
CA ILE A 611 12.12 21.26 5.96
C ILE A 611 11.30 21.04 4.67
N GLN A 612 10.28 21.86 4.41
CA GLN A 612 9.20 21.43 3.50
C GLN A 612 9.40 21.78 2.01
N LEU A 613 10.26 22.74 1.67
CA LEU A 613 10.55 23.06 0.26
C LEU A 613 11.76 22.29 -0.29
N ALA A 614 12.74 21.93 0.55
CA ALA A 614 13.83 21.04 0.19
C ALA A 614 13.32 19.65 -0.24
N ILE A 615 12.26 19.17 0.43
CA ILE A 615 11.56 17.91 0.13
C ILE A 615 10.80 17.95 -1.22
N SER A 616 10.43 19.13 -1.74
CA SER A 616 9.76 19.21 -3.06
C SER A 616 10.72 19.14 -4.25
N MET A 617 12.02 19.31 -4.01
CA MET A 617 13.06 19.33 -5.05
C MET A 617 14.08 18.19 -4.94
N GLY A 618 13.90 17.24 -4.01
CA GLY A 618 14.81 16.09 -3.84
C GLY A 618 16.10 16.41 -3.09
N TYR A 619 16.08 17.39 -2.17
CA TYR A 619 17.28 17.80 -1.43
C TYR A 619 17.30 17.36 0.03
N HIS A 620 18.54 17.21 0.52
CA HIS A 620 18.93 16.83 1.87
C HIS A 620 18.77 18.00 2.86
N VAL A 621 18.26 17.73 4.07
CA VAL A 621 18.25 18.68 5.19
C VAL A 621 18.82 17.99 6.43
N SER A 622 20.02 18.38 6.85
CA SER A 622 20.50 18.13 8.22
C SER A 622 20.21 19.37 9.07
N LEU A 623 19.61 19.18 10.24
CA LEU A 623 19.44 20.25 11.24
C LEU A 623 20.65 20.34 12.16
#